data_AF-A0A931ZBJ1-F1
#
_entry.id   AF-A0A931ZBJ1-F1
#
_cell.length_a   1.000
_cell.length_b   1.000
_cell.length_c   1.000
_cell.angle_alpha   90.00
_cell.angle_beta   90.00
_cell.angle_gamma   90.00
#
_symmetry.space_group_name_H-M   'P 1'
#
loop_
_entity.id
_entity.type
_entity.pdbx_description
1 polymer ?
#
loop_
_entity_poly.entity_id
_entity_poly.type
_entity_poly.pdbx_seq_one_letter_code
_entity_poly.pdbx_strand_id
1 'polypeptide(L)'
;MNPSRDHRDRAGYEAEIMRRSAAAPVDGAVFYSGRGPLAHQDNRQIAREYCAAQPPGRAAVLEDTPLGRYLASQSLDPAIEASSPLTREDAASLYRSAAIRFAAEARGRATCFVDGARDQHVFRSSELPALLGNEGVSHVNDIPREKLLETHREHPGLAWRAIEDSARRLGTSRSATLRAQETIPVARPLSREAAGAAPPRKEGHERERSR
;
A
#
# COMPACT_ATOMS: atom_id res chain seq x y z
N MET A 1 -25.67 -3.08 -16.20
CA MET A 1 -26.64 -2.73 -15.13
C MET A 1 -25.89 -2.78 -13.81
N ASN A 2 -25.69 -1.64 -13.16
CA ASN A 2 -24.97 -1.56 -11.88
C ASN A 2 -26.03 -1.71 -10.76
N PRO A 3 -25.94 -2.72 -9.88
CA PRO A 3 -26.97 -2.95 -8.87
C PRO A 3 -26.97 -1.80 -7.85
N SER A 4 -28.15 -1.22 -7.63
CA SER A 4 -28.55 -0.31 -6.55
C SER A 4 -27.50 0.68 -6.02
N ARG A 5 -27.45 1.87 -6.63
CA ARG A 5 -27.09 3.09 -5.89
C ARG A 5 -28.19 3.35 -4.88
N ASP A 6 -27.99 2.90 -3.66
CA ASP A 6 -28.88 3.16 -2.55
C ASP A 6 -28.71 4.63 -2.16
N HIS A 7 -29.70 5.47 -2.46
CA HIS A 7 -29.72 6.88 -2.09
C HIS A 7 -29.95 7.01 -0.58
N ARG A 8 -28.91 6.68 0.20
CA ARG A 8 -28.89 6.89 1.64
C ARG A 8 -28.60 8.36 1.95
N ASP A 9 -29.20 8.84 3.03
CA ASP A 9 -28.74 10.08 3.65
C ASP A 9 -27.37 9.85 4.31
N ARG A 10 -26.76 10.93 4.79
CA ARG A 10 -25.46 10.90 5.48
C ARG A 10 -25.44 9.89 6.64
N ALA A 11 -26.51 9.82 7.43
CA ALA A 11 -26.61 8.91 8.58
C ALA A 11 -26.56 7.44 8.15
N GLY A 12 -27.20 7.10 7.04
CA GLY A 12 -27.10 5.77 6.44
C GLY A 12 -25.67 5.38 6.06
N TYR A 13 -24.88 6.31 5.52
CA TYR A 13 -23.46 6.07 5.24
C TYR A 13 -22.63 5.91 6.51
N GLU A 14 -22.84 6.74 7.52
CA GLU A 14 -22.14 6.65 8.81
C GLU A 14 -22.38 5.29 9.48
N ALA A 15 -23.62 4.80 9.49
CA ALA A 15 -23.95 3.49 10.04
C ALA A 15 -23.20 2.35 9.32
N GLU A 16 -23.11 2.41 7.99
CA GLU A 16 -22.40 1.40 7.21
C GLU A 16 -20.90 1.45 7.36
N ILE A 17 -20.34 2.65 7.53
CA ILE A 17 -18.95 2.83 7.91
C ILE A 17 -18.73 2.07 9.21
N MET A 18 -19.47 2.38 10.28
CA MET A 18 -19.29 1.76 11.61
C MET A 18 -19.42 0.24 11.62
N ARG A 19 -20.24 -0.34 10.73
CA ARG A 19 -20.43 -1.80 10.64
C ARG A 19 -19.29 -2.54 9.94
N ARG A 20 -18.51 -1.87 9.08
CA ARG A 20 -17.47 -2.50 8.27
C ARG A 20 -16.11 -2.38 8.93
N SER A 21 -15.35 -3.46 8.92
CA SER A 21 -13.98 -3.43 9.42
C SER A 21 -13.08 -2.59 8.52
N ALA A 22 -12.24 -1.79 9.17
CA ALA A 22 -11.13 -1.06 8.59
C ALA A 22 -9.79 -1.74 8.90
N ALA A 23 -9.78 -2.99 9.38
CA ALA A 23 -8.56 -3.63 9.82
C ALA A 23 -7.66 -3.99 8.64
N ALA A 24 -6.38 -3.63 8.78
CA ALA A 24 -5.29 -4.17 7.98
C ALA A 24 -4.71 -5.42 8.67
N PRO A 25 -3.90 -6.22 7.97
CA PRO A 25 -3.08 -7.24 8.60
C PRO A 25 -2.19 -6.65 9.70
N VAL A 26 -1.87 -7.45 10.73
CA VAL A 26 -0.87 -7.06 11.74
C VAL A 26 0.47 -6.80 11.05
N ASP A 27 1.14 -5.72 11.42
CA ASP A 27 2.37 -5.21 10.78
C ASP A 27 2.18 -4.79 9.31
N GLY A 28 0.93 -4.61 8.86
CA GLY A 28 0.57 -4.45 7.46
C GLY A 28 -0.23 -3.19 7.14
N ALA A 29 -0.48 -2.31 8.11
CA ALA A 29 -1.23 -1.07 7.85
C ALA A 29 -0.36 -0.07 7.08
N VAL A 30 -0.80 0.30 5.88
CA VAL A 30 -0.10 1.26 5.02
C VAL A 30 -0.93 2.51 4.84
N PHE A 31 -0.34 3.65 5.17
CA PHE A 31 -0.94 4.97 5.06
C PHE A 31 -0.19 5.78 4.02
N TYR A 32 -0.88 6.72 3.40
CA TYR A 32 -0.25 7.68 2.51
C TYR A 32 -1.00 9.01 2.55
N SER A 33 -0.30 10.10 2.27
CA SER A 33 -0.94 11.39 2.05
C SER A 33 -0.74 11.80 0.60
N GLY A 34 -1.82 12.23 -0.06
CA GLY A 34 -1.79 12.71 -1.44
C GLY A 34 -0.74 13.80 -1.68
N ARG A 35 -0.42 14.00 -2.97
CA ARG A 35 0.70 14.85 -3.40
C ARG A 35 0.57 16.30 -2.89
N GLY A 36 1.53 16.73 -2.09
CA GLY A 36 1.76 18.15 -1.80
C GLY A 36 2.65 18.82 -2.88
N PRO A 37 2.77 20.16 -2.87
CA PRO A 37 3.54 20.90 -3.89
C PRO A 37 5.05 20.63 -3.81
N LEU A 38 5.51 20.11 -2.68
CA LEU A 38 6.90 19.73 -2.42
C LEU A 38 7.13 18.22 -2.57
N ALA A 39 6.09 17.44 -2.87
CA ALA A 39 6.21 16.00 -3.00
C ALA A 39 6.98 15.64 -4.27
N HIS A 40 8.07 14.90 -4.07
CA HIS A 40 8.95 14.43 -5.13
C HIS A 40 8.32 13.30 -5.97
N GLN A 41 7.35 12.58 -5.40
CA GLN A 41 6.66 11.44 -6.00
C GLN A 41 5.18 11.38 -5.54
N ASP A 42 4.35 10.56 -6.20
CA ASP A 42 2.99 10.29 -5.74
C ASP A 42 3.01 9.23 -4.62
N ASN A 43 2.82 9.66 -3.38
CA ASN A 43 2.77 8.77 -2.22
C ASN A 43 1.68 7.69 -2.34
N ARG A 44 0.58 7.96 -3.05
CA ARG A 44 -0.46 6.95 -3.31
C ARG A 44 0.09 5.83 -4.16
N GLN A 45 0.76 6.17 -5.26
CA GLN A 45 1.40 5.20 -6.13
C GLN A 45 2.45 4.39 -5.38
N ILE A 46 3.32 5.04 -4.60
CA ILE A 46 4.34 4.37 -3.79
C ILE A 46 3.70 3.39 -2.80
N ALA A 47 2.64 3.79 -2.10
CA ALA A 47 1.94 2.92 -1.17
C ALA A 47 1.34 1.68 -1.86
N ARG A 48 0.78 1.86 -3.06
CA ARG A 48 0.26 0.74 -3.86
C ARG A 48 1.34 -0.22 -4.31
N GLU A 49 2.45 0.32 -4.82
CA GLU A 49 3.63 -0.48 -5.19
C GLU A 49 4.21 -1.19 -3.97
N TYR A 50 4.21 -0.55 -2.80
CA TYR A 50 4.63 -1.16 -1.55
C TYR A 50 3.81 -2.38 -1.20
N CYS A 51 2.48 -2.24 -1.19
CA CYS A 51 1.55 -3.33 -0.91
C CYS A 51 1.68 -4.46 -1.93
N ALA A 52 1.78 -4.14 -3.22
CA ALA A 52 1.91 -5.12 -4.30
C ALA A 52 3.23 -5.92 -4.22
N ALA A 53 4.30 -5.32 -3.68
CA ALA A 53 5.57 -5.99 -3.46
C ALA A 53 5.59 -6.88 -2.20
N GLN A 54 4.55 -6.86 -1.36
CA GLN A 54 4.43 -7.76 -0.21
C GLN A 54 3.70 -9.06 -0.61
N PRO A 55 3.91 -10.18 0.11
CA PRO A 55 3.09 -11.35 -0.08
C PRO A 55 1.60 -11.02 0.06
N PRO A 56 0.70 -11.68 -0.70
CA PRO A 56 -0.74 -11.41 -0.63
C PRO A 56 -1.27 -11.42 0.80
N GLY A 57 -2.01 -10.38 1.17
CA GLY A 57 -2.59 -10.24 2.52
C GLY A 57 -1.60 -9.83 3.62
N ARG A 58 -0.39 -9.37 3.28
CA ARG A 58 0.59 -8.85 4.27
C ARG A 58 0.55 -7.35 4.47
N ALA A 59 0.10 -6.59 3.49
CA ALA A 59 0.00 -5.14 3.58
C ALA A 59 -1.27 -4.67 2.87
N ALA A 60 -1.88 -3.62 3.41
CA ALA A 60 -3.11 -3.05 2.89
C ALA A 60 -3.15 -1.54 3.15
N VAL A 61 -3.64 -0.78 2.17
CA VAL A 61 -4.13 0.59 2.39
C VAL A 61 -5.62 0.55 2.75
N LEU A 62 -6.20 1.67 3.21
CA LEU A 62 -7.63 1.76 3.56
C LEU A 62 -8.52 1.18 2.45
N GLU A 63 -8.25 1.51 1.20
CA GLU A 63 -9.05 1.08 0.05
C GLU A 63 -9.05 -0.45 -0.17
N ASP A 64 -8.07 -1.17 0.38
CA ASP A 64 -8.00 -2.62 0.28
C ASP A 64 -8.89 -3.31 1.34
N THR A 65 -9.33 -2.58 2.37
CA THR A 65 -10.18 -3.08 3.46
C THR A 65 -11.65 -3.20 3.03
N PRO A 66 -12.47 -4.00 3.73
CA PRO A 66 -13.91 -4.03 3.51
C PRO A 66 -14.57 -2.64 3.56
N LEU A 67 -14.13 -1.79 4.49
CA LEU A 67 -14.61 -0.41 4.59
C LEU A 67 -14.21 0.43 3.36
N GLY A 68 -12.95 0.39 2.94
CA GLY A 68 -12.48 1.19 1.81
C GLY A 68 -13.13 0.79 0.49
N ARG A 69 -13.31 -0.52 0.25
CA ARG A 69 -14.06 -1.01 -0.93
C ARG A 69 -15.51 -0.55 -0.92
N TYR A 70 -16.13 -0.46 0.25
CA TYR A 70 -17.47 0.10 0.38
C TYR A 70 -17.48 1.58 -0.03
N LEU A 71 -16.59 2.41 0.51
CA LEU A 71 -16.51 3.84 0.12
C LEU A 71 -16.32 4.01 -1.39
N ALA A 72 -15.45 3.22 -2.00
CA ALA A 72 -15.22 3.24 -3.45
C ALA A 72 -16.50 2.87 -4.23
N SER A 73 -17.21 1.82 -3.81
CA SER A 73 -18.47 1.41 -4.45
C SER A 73 -19.59 2.44 -4.36
N GLN A 74 -19.52 3.33 -3.37
CA GLN A 74 -20.48 4.41 -3.16
C GLN A 74 -20.02 5.75 -3.77
N SER A 75 -18.87 5.79 -4.46
CA SER A 75 -18.28 7.02 -4.98
C SER A 75 -18.07 8.10 -3.90
N LEU A 76 -17.65 7.66 -2.70
CA LEU A 76 -17.38 8.54 -1.56
C LEU A 76 -15.90 8.89 -1.39
N ASP A 77 -15.05 8.57 -2.37
CA ASP A 77 -13.66 9.01 -2.41
C ASP A 77 -13.58 10.41 -3.05
N PRO A 78 -13.36 11.48 -2.26
CA PRO A 78 -13.37 12.85 -2.75
C PRO A 78 -12.15 13.17 -3.64
N ALA A 79 -11.14 12.30 -3.70
CA ALA A 79 -9.94 12.50 -4.51
C ALA A 79 -10.11 12.00 -5.96
N ILE A 80 -11.13 11.19 -6.24
CA ILE A 80 -11.25 10.45 -7.50
C ILE A 80 -12.60 10.70 -8.18
N GLU A 81 -13.68 10.83 -7.40
CA GLU A 81 -15.02 10.72 -7.96
C GLU A 81 -15.77 12.06 -7.97
N ALA A 82 -15.98 12.61 -9.17
CA ALA A 82 -16.87 13.76 -9.39
C ALA A 82 -18.37 13.37 -9.26
N SER A 83 -18.67 12.08 -9.15
CA SER A 83 -20.01 11.51 -9.22
C SER A 83 -20.61 11.14 -7.85
N SER A 84 -20.04 11.66 -6.76
CA SER A 84 -20.52 11.39 -5.40
C SER A 84 -22.00 11.76 -5.23
N PRO A 85 -22.81 10.92 -4.54
CA PRO A 85 -24.20 11.25 -4.24
C PRO A 85 -24.35 12.32 -3.15
N LEU A 86 -23.25 12.69 -2.48
CA LEU A 86 -23.21 13.68 -1.42
C LEU A 86 -22.47 14.95 -1.84
N THR A 87 -22.58 16.00 -1.03
CA THR A 87 -21.69 17.16 -1.17
C THR A 87 -20.24 16.72 -0.98
N ARG A 88 -19.31 17.45 -1.60
CA ARG A 88 -17.87 17.19 -1.45
C ARG A 88 -17.44 17.23 0.02
N GLU A 89 -18.04 18.12 0.81
CA GLU A 89 -17.77 18.27 2.24
C GLU A 89 -18.22 17.04 3.03
N ASP A 90 -19.44 16.56 2.80
CA ASP A 90 -19.96 15.35 3.46
C ASP A 90 -19.16 14.11 3.07
N ALA A 91 -18.86 13.92 1.77
CA ALA A 91 -18.04 12.81 1.31
C ALA A 91 -16.64 12.85 1.94
N ALA A 92 -16.01 14.02 2.00
CA ALA A 92 -14.72 14.19 2.67
C ALA A 92 -14.79 13.92 4.18
N SER A 93 -15.88 14.32 4.85
CA SER A 93 -16.13 14.02 6.26
C SER A 93 -16.26 12.51 6.50
N LEU A 94 -17.01 11.79 5.66
CA LEU A 94 -17.18 10.34 5.78
C LEU A 94 -15.87 9.60 5.50
N TYR A 95 -15.13 10.00 4.47
CA TYR A 95 -13.82 9.44 4.18
C TYR A 95 -12.83 9.67 5.34
N ARG A 96 -12.83 10.87 5.95
CA ARG A 96 -12.04 11.17 7.15
C ARG A 96 -12.40 10.23 8.31
N SER A 97 -13.69 10.00 8.56
CA SER A 97 -14.13 9.05 9.60
C SER A 97 -13.63 7.64 9.34
N ALA A 98 -13.63 7.19 8.08
CA ALA A 98 -13.08 5.89 7.73
C ALA A 98 -11.56 5.80 7.90
N ALA A 99 -10.83 6.85 7.54
CA ALA A 99 -9.38 6.93 7.71
C ALA A 99 -8.97 6.91 9.20
N ILE A 100 -9.71 7.63 10.06
CA ILE A 100 -9.54 7.56 11.52
C ILE A 100 -9.75 6.13 12.03
N ARG A 101 -10.77 5.43 11.52
CA ARG A 101 -11.03 4.04 11.91
C ARG A 101 -9.96 3.07 11.42
N PHE A 102 -9.43 3.28 10.22
CA PHE A 102 -8.28 2.52 9.71
C PHE A 102 -7.07 2.67 10.65
N ALA A 103 -6.77 3.90 11.10
CA ALA A 103 -5.74 4.15 12.09
C ALA A 103 -6.02 3.49 13.45
N ALA A 104 -7.27 3.50 13.92
CA ALA A 104 -7.67 2.91 15.20
C ALA A 104 -7.71 1.37 15.20
N GLU A 105 -7.94 0.74 14.03
CA GLU A 105 -7.93 -0.72 13.89
C GLU A 105 -6.54 -1.28 13.50
N ALA A 106 -5.56 -0.42 13.20
CA ALA A 106 -4.19 -0.82 12.89
C ALA A 106 -3.51 -1.52 14.08
N ARG A 107 -2.63 -2.49 13.79
CA ARG A 107 -1.92 -3.27 14.80
C ARG A 107 -0.47 -3.54 14.38
N GLY A 108 0.44 -3.51 15.35
CA GLY A 108 1.86 -3.76 15.12
C GLY A 108 2.54 -2.57 14.44
N ARG A 109 3.31 -2.83 13.39
CA ARG A 109 3.99 -1.80 12.58
C ARG A 109 3.04 -1.19 11.54
N ALA A 110 3.06 0.13 11.46
CA ALA A 110 2.43 0.90 10.40
C ALA A 110 3.49 1.54 9.49
N THR A 111 3.24 1.53 8.19
CA THR A 111 4.08 2.20 7.18
C THR A 111 3.35 3.41 6.63
N CYS A 112 3.99 4.56 6.57
CA CYS A 112 3.42 5.83 6.15
C CYS A 112 4.25 6.47 5.03
N PHE A 113 3.63 6.74 3.88
CA PHE A 113 4.24 7.47 2.77
C PHE A 113 3.69 8.90 2.72
N VAL A 114 4.47 9.84 3.25
CA VAL A 114 4.00 11.22 3.48
C VAL A 114 5.00 12.29 3.03
N ASP A 115 5.96 11.93 2.17
CA ASP A 115 7.00 12.83 1.69
C ASP A 115 6.39 14.05 0.97
N GLY A 116 6.75 15.26 1.42
CA GLY A 116 6.32 16.52 0.83
C GLY A 116 4.80 16.76 0.86
N ALA A 117 4.07 16.01 1.69
CA ALA A 117 2.65 16.20 1.89
C ALA A 117 2.39 17.53 2.62
N ARG A 118 1.32 18.25 2.23
CA ARG A 118 0.93 19.49 2.92
C ARG A 118 0.50 19.22 4.37
N ASP A 119 0.81 20.16 5.24
CA ASP A 119 0.44 20.17 6.64
C ASP A 119 -1.07 20.05 6.91
N GLN A 120 -1.91 20.39 5.93
CA GLN A 120 -3.37 20.44 6.04
C GLN A 120 -4.08 19.13 5.65
N HIS A 121 -3.35 18.08 5.24
CA HIS A 121 -3.99 16.84 4.82
C HIS A 121 -4.65 16.06 5.97
N VAL A 122 -5.61 15.22 5.60
CA VAL A 122 -6.38 14.34 6.52
C VAL A 122 -5.44 13.51 7.39
N PHE A 123 -4.33 13.04 6.82
CA PHE A 123 -3.35 12.27 7.57
C PHE A 123 -2.82 13.02 8.79
N ARG A 124 -2.26 14.24 8.63
CA ARG A 124 -1.68 14.98 9.77
C ARG A 124 -2.72 15.45 10.78
N SER A 125 -3.89 15.87 10.30
CA SER A 125 -4.94 16.47 11.15
C SER A 125 -5.85 15.45 11.83
N SER A 126 -5.89 14.20 11.37
CA SER A 126 -6.83 13.19 11.89
C SER A 126 -6.23 11.81 12.02
N GLU A 127 -5.58 11.27 10.98
CA GLU A 127 -5.08 9.89 11.03
C GLU A 127 -3.88 9.75 11.97
N LEU A 128 -2.95 10.70 11.95
CA LEU A 128 -1.75 10.68 12.78
C LEU A 128 -2.11 10.73 14.28
N PRO A 129 -2.94 11.68 14.77
CA PRO A 129 -3.41 11.64 16.15
C PRO A 129 -4.10 10.31 16.52
N ALA A 130 -4.94 9.77 15.64
CA ALA A 130 -5.62 8.49 15.86
C ALA A 130 -4.62 7.32 15.92
N LEU A 131 -3.61 7.30 15.04
CA LEU A 131 -2.58 6.29 14.98
C LEU A 131 -1.67 6.32 16.22
N LEU A 132 -1.30 7.52 16.69
CA LEU A 132 -0.49 7.69 17.90
C LEU A 132 -1.28 7.36 19.18
N GLY A 133 -2.58 7.59 19.18
CA GLY A 133 -3.49 7.20 20.26
C GLY A 133 -3.82 5.71 20.31
N ASN A 134 -3.51 4.94 19.26
CA ASN A 134 -3.78 3.51 19.19
C ASN A 134 -2.65 2.69 19.85
N GLU A 135 -2.93 2.11 21.02
CA GLU A 135 -1.98 1.25 21.75
C GLU A 135 -1.67 -0.08 21.05
N GLY A 136 -2.51 -0.48 20.08
CA GLY A 136 -2.23 -1.64 19.23
C GLY A 136 -1.07 -1.43 18.26
N VAL A 137 -0.67 -0.18 18.00
CA VAL A 137 0.45 0.17 17.12
C VAL A 137 1.75 0.25 17.92
N SER A 138 2.74 -0.53 17.51
CA SER A 138 4.06 -0.54 18.14
C SER A 138 5.01 0.47 17.49
N HIS A 139 4.97 0.61 16.17
CA HIS A 139 5.89 1.46 15.40
C HIS A 139 5.19 2.13 14.22
N VAL A 140 5.70 3.31 13.84
CA VAL A 140 5.36 4.00 12.59
C VAL A 140 6.67 4.29 11.85
N ASN A 141 6.83 3.76 10.63
CA ASN A 141 8.07 3.85 9.85
C ASN A 141 9.33 3.52 10.67
N ASP A 142 9.28 2.40 11.41
CA ASP A 142 10.32 1.90 12.32
C ASP A 142 10.64 2.78 13.55
N ILE A 143 9.90 3.86 13.76
CA ILE A 143 10.01 4.69 14.96
C ILE A 143 9.01 4.18 16.00
N PRO A 144 9.40 3.92 17.27
CA PRO A 144 8.47 3.53 18.31
C PRO A 144 7.32 4.52 18.45
N ARG A 145 6.08 4.02 18.50
CA ARG A 145 4.86 4.85 18.60
C ARG A 145 4.89 5.75 19.83
N GLU A 146 5.39 5.24 20.96
CA GLU A 146 5.44 6.00 22.21
C GLU A 146 6.32 7.24 22.10
N LYS A 147 7.49 7.09 21.45
CA LYS A 147 8.41 8.20 21.18
C LYS A 147 7.75 9.25 20.29
N LEU A 148 7.00 8.83 19.28
CA LEU A 148 6.27 9.75 18.42
C LEU A 148 5.13 10.46 19.17
N LEU A 149 4.42 9.76 20.05
CA LEU A 149 3.36 10.33 20.88
C LEU A 149 3.91 11.38 21.86
N GLU A 150 5.00 11.08 22.55
CA GLU A 150 5.71 12.02 23.42
C GLU A 150 6.15 13.27 22.63
N THR A 151 6.86 13.06 21.51
CA THR A 151 7.30 14.13 20.62
C THR A 151 6.12 14.99 20.13
N HIS A 152 4.98 14.36 19.80
CA HIS A 152 3.79 15.07 19.32
C HIS A 152 3.15 15.93 20.42
N ARG A 153 3.14 15.45 21.67
CA ARG A 153 2.61 16.18 22.83
C ARG A 153 3.47 17.38 23.20
N GLU A 154 4.78 17.21 23.19
CA GLU A 154 5.74 18.27 23.55
C GLU A 154 5.89 19.31 22.44
N HIS A 155 5.97 18.84 21.20
CA HIS A 155 6.25 19.68 20.03
C HIS A 155 5.33 19.29 18.85
N PRO A 156 4.11 19.87 18.81
CA PRO A 156 3.18 19.63 17.72
C PRO A 156 3.82 19.92 16.35
N GLY A 157 4.10 18.86 15.58
CA GLY A 157 4.73 18.93 14.25
C GLY A 157 6.07 18.21 14.12
N LEU A 158 6.82 17.96 15.20
CA LEU A 158 8.09 17.23 15.12
C LEU A 158 7.89 15.73 14.86
N ALA A 159 6.85 15.13 15.44
CA ALA A 159 6.48 13.74 15.14
C ALA A 159 6.17 13.54 13.64
N TRP A 160 5.49 14.53 13.03
CA TRP A 160 5.23 14.53 11.59
C TRP A 160 6.54 14.56 10.79
N ARG A 161 7.44 15.49 11.10
CA ARG A 161 8.75 15.60 10.41
C ARG A 161 9.55 14.31 10.53
N ALA A 162 9.55 13.67 11.70
CA ALA A 162 10.23 12.39 11.88
C ALA A 162 9.67 11.29 10.98
N ILE A 163 8.34 11.23 10.81
CA ILE A 163 7.68 10.29 9.91
C ILE A 163 7.99 10.63 8.44
N GLU A 164 7.98 11.91 8.07
CA GLU A 164 8.30 12.40 6.73
C GLU A 164 9.75 12.08 6.33
N ASP A 165 10.72 12.35 7.22
CA ASP A 165 12.12 12.00 7.00
C ASP A 165 12.31 10.49 6.85
N SER A 166 11.57 9.70 7.65
CA SER A 166 11.58 8.24 7.52
C SER A 166 10.96 7.79 6.20
N ALA A 167 9.84 8.37 5.79
CA ALA A 167 9.18 8.08 4.51
C ALA A 167 10.09 8.41 3.31
N ARG A 168 10.82 9.54 3.36
CA ARG A 168 11.79 9.92 2.33
C ARG A 168 12.90 8.88 2.19
N ARG A 169 13.40 8.33 3.31
CA ARG A 169 14.39 7.24 3.30
C ARG A 169 13.82 5.95 2.70
N LEU A 170 12.60 5.56 3.08
CA LEU A 170 11.91 4.39 2.55
C LEU A 170 11.66 4.50 1.03
N GLY A 171 11.21 5.67 0.56
CA GLY A 171 10.99 5.95 -0.86
C GLY A 171 12.29 5.94 -1.66
N THR A 172 13.34 6.60 -1.16
CA THR A 172 14.66 6.66 -1.84
C THR A 172 15.32 5.27 -1.92
N SER A 173 15.26 4.49 -0.84
CA SER A 173 15.81 3.13 -0.80
C SER A 173 15.13 2.21 -1.81
N ARG A 174 13.81 2.31 -1.98
CA ARG A 174 13.06 1.51 -2.94
C ARG A 174 13.18 1.98 -4.39
N SER A 175 13.23 3.28 -4.65
CA SER A 175 13.55 3.79 -6.00
C SER A 175 14.93 3.27 -6.47
N ALA A 176 15.90 3.12 -5.56
CA ALA A 176 17.19 2.51 -5.88
C ALA A 176 17.08 1.00 -6.15
N THR A 177 16.28 0.24 -5.36
CA THR A 177 16.07 -1.19 -5.57
C THR A 177 15.29 -1.50 -6.85
N LEU A 178 14.25 -0.72 -7.17
CA LEU A 178 13.47 -0.86 -8.41
C LEU A 178 14.32 -0.53 -9.65
N ARG A 179 15.12 0.55 -9.62
CA ARG A 179 16.05 0.88 -10.72
C ARG A 179 17.14 -0.18 -10.91
N ALA A 180 17.63 -0.79 -9.83
CA ALA A 180 18.63 -1.86 -9.92
C ALA A 180 18.06 -3.13 -10.60
N GLN A 181 16.76 -3.41 -10.43
CA GLN A 181 16.08 -4.53 -11.11
C GLN A 181 15.84 -4.26 -12.60
N GLU A 182 15.69 -2.99 -13.02
CA GLU A 182 15.60 -2.61 -14.44
C GLU A 182 16.94 -2.65 -15.18
N THR A 183 18.08 -2.64 -14.46
CA THR A 183 19.42 -2.65 -15.06
C THR A 183 20.05 -4.03 -15.21
N ILE A 184 19.34 -5.13 -14.90
CA ILE A 184 19.85 -6.47 -15.21
C ILE A 184 19.75 -6.66 -16.73
N PRO A 185 20.87 -6.74 -17.48
CA PRO A 185 20.79 -7.01 -18.91
C PRO A 185 20.13 -8.37 -19.08
N VAL A 186 19.02 -8.40 -19.82
CA VAL A 186 18.35 -9.63 -20.25
C VAL A 186 19.42 -10.49 -20.92
N ALA A 187 19.80 -11.59 -20.25
CA ALA A 187 20.74 -12.54 -20.80
C ALA A 187 20.14 -13.06 -22.11
N ARG A 188 20.79 -12.70 -23.21
CA ARG A 188 20.48 -13.14 -24.56
C ARG A 188 20.45 -14.69 -24.54
N PRO A 189 19.37 -15.35 -24.95
CA PRO A 189 19.32 -16.80 -24.90
C PRO A 189 20.43 -17.38 -25.78
N LEU A 190 21.26 -18.24 -25.19
CA LEU A 190 22.29 -18.99 -25.90
C LEU A 190 21.60 -19.93 -26.89
N SER A 191 21.77 -19.64 -28.18
CA SER A 191 21.34 -20.49 -29.28
C SER A 191 21.90 -21.89 -29.10
N ARG A 192 20.99 -22.86 -29.05
CA ARG A 192 21.28 -24.29 -28.91
C ARG A 192 21.54 -24.87 -30.29
N GLU A 193 22.77 -24.79 -30.79
CA GLU A 193 23.21 -25.61 -31.93
C GLU A 193 24.72 -25.88 -31.82
N ALA A 194 25.06 -27.03 -31.26
CA ALA A 194 26.37 -27.64 -31.43
C ALA A 194 26.16 -29.10 -31.85
N ALA A 195 26.61 -29.35 -33.08
CA ALA A 195 26.71 -30.60 -33.80
C ALA A 195 27.09 -31.83 -32.93
N GLY A 196 26.27 -32.87 -33.01
CA GLY A 196 26.62 -34.23 -32.60
C GLY A 196 26.90 -35.07 -33.84
N ALA A 197 28.19 -35.25 -34.14
CA ALA A 197 28.70 -36.04 -35.25
C ALA A 197 28.35 -37.54 -35.13
N ALA A 198 27.98 -38.14 -36.26
CA ALA A 198 27.81 -39.59 -36.40
C ALA A 198 29.17 -40.30 -36.46
N PRO A 199 29.38 -41.43 -35.74
CA PRO A 199 30.55 -42.27 -35.93
C PRO A 199 30.34 -43.31 -37.05
N PRO A 200 31.43 -43.75 -37.71
CA PRO A 200 31.37 -44.59 -38.92
C PRO A 200 31.15 -46.08 -38.62
N ARG A 201 30.51 -46.75 -39.59
CA ARG A 201 30.33 -48.21 -39.66
C ARG A 201 31.68 -48.93 -39.74
N LYS A 202 31.81 -50.02 -38.97
CA LYS A 202 32.72 -51.14 -39.27
C LYS A 202 31.94 -52.45 -39.19
N GLU A 203 32.28 -53.31 -40.15
CA GLU A 203 31.70 -54.62 -40.48
C GLU A 203 32.10 -55.72 -39.49
N GLY A 204 31.34 -56.83 -39.51
CA GLY A 204 31.93 -58.17 -39.42
C GLY A 204 31.46 -59.09 -38.30
N HIS A 205 30.86 -60.22 -38.73
CA HIS A 205 30.76 -61.55 -38.07
C HIS A 205 30.02 -61.67 -36.72
N GLU A 206 29.33 -62.75 -36.36
CA GLU A 206 28.91 -64.04 -36.91
C GLU A 206 27.86 -64.57 -35.90
N ARG A 207 26.97 -65.49 -36.35
CA ARG A 207 26.34 -66.63 -35.63
C ARG A 207 25.95 -66.43 -34.14
N GLU A 208 24.76 -66.80 -33.66
CA GLU A 208 24.26 -68.17 -33.65
C GLU A 208 22.87 -68.26 -32.97
N ARG A 209 22.15 -69.29 -33.38
CA ARG A 209 20.85 -69.87 -33.01
C ARG A 209 20.43 -69.83 -31.53
N SER A 210 19.11 -69.71 -31.32
CA SER A 210 18.25 -70.52 -30.42
C SER A 210 16.91 -69.79 -30.29
N ARG A 211 15.72 -70.38 -30.35
CA ARG A 211 15.19 -71.72 -30.61
C ARG A 211 13.72 -71.52 -31.01
#